data_AF-A0A4R4JD82-F1
#
_entry.id   AF-A0A4R4JD82-F1
#
_cell.length_a   1.000
_cell.length_b   1.000
_cell.length_c   1.000
_cell.angle_alpha   90.00
_cell.angle_beta   90.00
_cell.angle_gamma   90.00
#
_symmetry.space_group_name_H-M   'P 1'
#
loop_
_entity.id
_entity.type
_entity.pdbx_description
1 polymer ?
#
loop_
_entity_poly.entity_id
_entity_poly.type
_entity_poly.pdbx_seq_one_letter_code
_entity_poly.pdbx_strand_id
1 'polypeptide(L)' 'MRFFSKTVNEVAFDVGYSSSSAFIAMFQQLAGTTPERFRKS' A
#
# COMPACT_ATOMS: atom_id res chain seq x y z
N MET A 1 -22.39 -8.48 4.95
CA MET A 1 -21.57 -7.62 4.07
C MET A 1 -20.34 -7.19 4.87
N ARG A 2 -19.15 -7.72 4.60
CA ARG A 2 -17.93 -7.37 5.35
C ARG A 2 -17.26 -6.18 4.66
N PHE A 3 -17.15 -5.05 5.36
CA PHE A 3 -16.32 -3.93 4.94
C PHE A 3 -14.85 -4.28 5.21
N PHE A 4 -14.25 -5.09 4.35
CA PHE A 4 -12.84 -5.45 4.52
C PHE A 4 -11.95 -4.30 4.09
N SER A 5 -11.15 -3.87 5.04
CA SER A 5 -10.16 -2.83 4.85
C SER A 5 -8.94 -3.48 4.19
N LYS A 6 -8.78 -3.33 2.86
CA LYS A 6 -7.74 -4.01 2.04
C LYS A 6 -6.35 -3.90 2.66
N THR A 7 -5.56 -4.97 2.63
CA THR A 7 -4.15 -4.94 3.04
C THR A 7 -3.30 -4.11 2.07
N VAL A 8 -2.13 -3.65 2.50
CA VAL A 8 -1.18 -2.95 1.60
C VAL A 8 -0.78 -3.81 0.40
N ASN A 9 -0.70 -5.13 0.61
CA ASN A 9 -0.42 -6.09 -0.44
C ASN A 9 -1.52 -6.15 -1.51
N GLU A 10 -2.79 -6.21 -1.09
CA GLU A 10 -3.92 -6.18 -2.03
C GLU A 10 -3.98 -4.86 -2.79
N VAL A 11 -3.76 -3.72 -2.12
CA VAL A 11 -3.72 -2.41 -2.77
C VAL A 11 -2.60 -2.35 -3.81
N ALA A 12 -1.41 -2.90 -3.53
CA ALA A 12 -0.31 -2.94 -4.48
C ALA A 12 -0.68 -3.68 -5.78
N PHE A 13 -1.34 -4.84 -5.66
CA PHE A 13 -1.78 -5.60 -6.82
C PHE A 13 -2.93 -4.91 -7.58
N ASP A 14 -3.87 -4.29 -6.87
CA ASP A 14 -4.98 -3.56 -7.49
C ASP A 14 -4.50 -2.39 -8.34
N VAL A 15 -3.41 -1.73 -7.96
CA VAL A 15 -2.83 -0.59 -8.71
C VAL A 15 -1.80 -1.02 -9.75
N GLY A 16 -1.63 -2.33 -9.99
CA GLY A 16 -0.82 -2.87 -11.08
C GLY A 16 0.64 -3.18 -10.74
N TYR A 17 1.02 -3.18 -9.46
CA TYR A 17 2.34 -3.65 -9.06
C TYR A 17 2.37 -5.17 -8.94
N SER A 18 3.35 -5.79 -9.60
CA SER A 18 3.61 -7.24 -9.46
C SER A 18 4.28 -7.60 -8.13
N SER A 19 4.66 -6.61 -7.31
CA SER A 19 5.29 -6.80 -6.01
C SER A 19 4.96 -5.68 -5.04
N SER A 20 4.49 -6.06 -3.86
CA SER A 20 4.19 -5.15 -2.75
C SER A 20 5.41 -4.37 -2.29
N SER A 21 6.62 -4.96 -2.36
CA SER A 21 7.85 -4.27 -2.00
C SER A 21 8.17 -3.12 -2.96
N ALA A 22 7.91 -3.31 -4.26
CA ALA A 22 8.10 -2.25 -5.26
C ALA A 22 7.10 -1.10 -5.06
N PHE A 23 5.85 -1.43 -4.72
CA PHE A 23 4.85 -0.44 -4.35
C PHE A 23 5.24 0.34 -3.09
N ILE A 24 5.66 -0.35 -2.03
CA ILE A 24 6.06 0.29 -0.75
C ILE A 24 7.28 1.20 -0.96
N ALA A 25 8.28 0.75 -1.73
CA ALA A 25 9.46 1.56 -2.02
C ALA A 25 9.09 2.85 -2.78
N MET A 26 8.31 2.74 -3.86
CA MET A 26 7.83 3.90 -4.62
C MET A 26 7.02 4.85 -3.72
N PHE A 27 6.07 4.30 -2.95
CA PHE A 27 5.21 5.10 -2.08
C PHE A 27 6.05 5.86 -1.04
N GLN A 28 7.01 5.19 -0.41
CA GLN A 28 7.88 5.84 0.58
C GLN A 28 8.76 6.92 -0.03
N GLN A 29 9.24 6.74 -1.27
CA GLN A 29 9.99 7.78 -1.98
C GLN A 29 9.15 9.02 -2.28
N LEU A 30 7.87 8.86 -2.63
CA LEU A 30 6.98 9.98 -2.99
C LEU A 30 6.29 10.63 -1.77
N ALA A 31 5.81 9.82 -0.83
CA ALA A 31 5.03 10.26 0.33
C ALA A 31 5.88 10.48 1.59
N GLY A 32 7.16 10.07 1.58
CA GLY A 32 8.08 10.21 2.72
C GLY A 32 7.79 9.27 3.91
N THR A 33 6.81 8.36 3.78
CA THR A 33 6.40 7.41 4.83
C THR A 33 5.87 6.13 4.20
N THR A 34 5.74 5.04 4.97
CA THR A 34 5.19 3.77 4.44
C THR A 34 3.66 3.82 4.33
N PRO A 35 3.04 3.06 3.41
CA PRO A 35 1.58 3.00 3.27
C PRO A 35 0.86 2.60 4.57
N GLU A 36 1.43 1.66 5.34
CA GLU A 36 0.86 1.24 6.62
C GLU A 36 0.85 2.37 7.67
N ARG A 37 1.93 3.16 7.72
CA ARG A 37 2.02 4.29 8.66
C ARG A 37 1.10 5.43 8.24
N PHE A 38 1.02 5.70 6.93
CA PHE A 38 0.08 6.67 6.36
C PHE A 38 -1.36 6.36 6.76
N ARG A 39 -1.77 5.08 6.71
CA ARG A 39 -3.13 4.65 7.06
C ARG A 39 -3.47 4.68 8.56
N LYS A 40 -2.46 4.61 9.42
CA LYS A 40 -2.63 4.66 10.89
C LYS A 40 -2.68 6.09 11.44
N SER A 41 -2.39 7.08 10.60
CA SER A 41 -2.46 8.52 10.94
C SER A 41 -3.84 9.06 10.61
#